data_AF-A0A5C6U725-F1
#
_entry.id   AF-A0A5C6U725-F1
#
_cell.length_a   1.000
_cell.length_b   1.000
_cell.length_c   1.000
_cell.angle_alpha   90.00
_cell.angle_beta   90.00
_cell.angle_gamma   90.00
#
_symmetry.space_group_name_H-M   'P 1'
#
loop_
_entity.id
_entity.type
_entity.pdbx_description
1 polymer ?
#
loop_
_entity_poly.entity_id
_entity_poly.type
_entity_poly.pdbx_seq_one_letter_code
_entity_poly.pdbx_strand_id
1 'polypeptide(L)'
;MKRALLKREIRIEAVAEQLGMSATVQLEPEPVPLDVKVVLIGTREVCALLQAFDDEFDELFRVVADLGDDLPRDDATVGALAAALAARARASGLLAPEPAALAACIDHAARLSEDRERLSAQVRRLLDVLHEADHWRGSARPP
;
A
#
# COMPACT_ATOMS: atom_id res chain seq x y z
N MET A 1 20.25 -2.32 -7.29
CA MET A 1 19.49 -2.73 -6.08
C MET A 1 19.58 -4.23 -5.82
N LYS A 2 19.13 -5.09 -6.74
CA LYS A 2 19.11 -6.56 -6.59
C LYS A 2 20.42 -7.17 -6.07
N ARG A 3 21.55 -6.85 -6.71
CA ARG A 3 22.90 -7.28 -6.28
C ARG A 3 23.21 -6.92 -4.82
N ALA A 4 22.81 -5.74 -4.36
CA ALA A 4 23.06 -5.28 -3.00
C ALA A 4 22.24 -6.06 -1.97
N LEU A 5 21.00 -6.43 -2.31
CA LEU A 5 20.14 -7.25 -1.46
C LEU A 5 20.61 -8.71 -1.39
N LEU A 6 21.01 -9.29 -2.53
CA LEU A 6 21.56 -10.64 -2.59
C LEU A 6 22.86 -10.75 -1.79
N LYS A 7 23.76 -9.78 -1.95
CA LYS A 7 25.06 -9.76 -1.27
C LYS A 7 25.01 -9.22 0.15
N ARG A 8 23.89 -8.61 0.57
CA ARG A 8 23.76 -7.88 1.85
C ARG A 8 24.86 -6.84 2.06
N GLU A 9 25.27 -6.18 0.98
CA GLU A 9 26.35 -5.19 0.96
C GLU A 9 26.04 -4.09 -0.06
N ILE A 10 26.33 -2.84 0.30
CA ILE A 10 26.33 -1.70 -0.60
C ILE A 10 27.75 -1.52 -1.14
N ARG A 11 27.89 -1.53 -2.46
CA ARG A 11 29.12 -1.15 -3.16
C ARG A 11 28.88 0.12 -3.96
N ILE A 12 29.79 1.08 -3.83
CA ILE A 12 29.79 2.29 -4.64
C ILE A 12 30.58 1.96 -5.91
N GLU A 13 29.88 1.65 -6.99
CA GLU A 13 30.46 1.36 -8.32
C GLU A 13 30.18 2.56 -9.24
N ALA A 14 31.17 3.02 -10.02
CA ALA A 14 30.94 4.08 -11.00
C ALA A 14 30.32 3.50 -12.28
N VAL A 15 29.29 4.16 -12.84
CA VAL A 15 28.59 3.70 -14.05
C VAL A 15 29.55 3.54 -15.25
N ALA A 16 30.62 4.34 -15.31
CA ALA A 16 31.65 4.27 -16.34
C ALA A 16 32.48 2.96 -16.30
N GLU A 17 32.69 2.39 -15.11
CA GLU A 17 33.37 1.12 -14.93
C GLU A 17 32.51 -0.06 -15.42
N GLN A 18 31.18 0.04 -15.31
CA GLN A 18 30.25 -0.96 -15.84
C GLN A 18 30.21 -0.99 -17.38
N LEU A 19 30.60 0.09 -18.05
CA LEU A 19 30.64 0.22 -19.52
C LEU A 19 32.05 0.02 -20.11
N GLY A 20 33.03 -0.37 -19.29
CA GLY A 20 34.40 -0.66 -19.75
C GLY A 20 35.20 0.56 -20.21
N MET A 21 34.74 1.78 -19.92
CA MET A 21 35.45 3.02 -20.25
C MET A 21 36.34 3.41 -19.06
N SER A 22 37.52 2.79 -18.98
CA SER A 22 38.50 3.05 -17.94
C SER A 22 39.20 4.41 -18.12
N ALA A 23 39.14 5.27 -17.10
CA ALA A 23 40.17 6.28 -16.89
C ALA A 23 40.36 6.49 -15.38
N THR A 24 41.64 6.47 -14.97
CA THR A 24 42.18 6.78 -13.63
C THR A 24 41.85 5.79 -12.50
N VAL A 25 42.88 5.44 -11.72
CA VAL A 25 42.78 4.62 -10.51
C VAL A 25 41.71 5.22 -9.59
N GLN A 26 40.52 4.62 -9.59
CA GLN A 26 39.48 4.94 -8.61
C GLN A 26 39.76 4.11 -7.36
N LEU A 27 39.75 4.76 -6.20
CA LEU A 27 39.73 4.07 -4.92
C LEU A 27 38.51 3.15 -4.91
N GLU A 28 38.69 1.83 -4.77
CA GLU A 28 37.60 0.89 -4.53
C GLU A 28 37.19 1.00 -3.04
N PRO A 29 36.03 1.59 -2.73
CA PRO A 29 35.60 1.68 -1.34
C PRO A 29 35.23 0.30 -0.80
N GLU A 30 35.50 0.09 0.48
CA GLU A 30 35.10 -1.13 1.17
C GLU A 30 33.57 -1.28 1.16
N PRO A 31 33.04 -2.49 0.91
CA PRO A 31 31.60 -2.72 0.94
C PRO A 31 30.99 -2.36 2.31
N VAL A 32 29.86 -1.65 2.29
CA VAL A 32 29.12 -1.32 3.51
C VAL A 32 28.08 -2.41 3.78
N PRO A 33 28.06 -3.08 4.95
CA PRO A 33 27.05 -4.07 5.27
C PRO A 33 25.63 -3.50 5.16
N LEU A 34 24.71 -4.25 4.54
CA LEU A 34 23.32 -3.88 4.34
C LEU A 34 22.41 -4.78 5.18
N ASP A 35 21.82 -4.21 6.22
CA ASP A 35 20.81 -4.86 7.08
C ASP A 35 19.48 -4.10 7.00
N VAL A 36 18.65 -4.47 6.02
CA VAL A 36 17.33 -3.84 5.80
C VAL A 36 16.28 -4.88 5.47
N LYS A 37 15.03 -4.60 5.86
CA LYS A 37 13.87 -5.35 5.41
C LYS A 37 13.20 -4.59 4.27
N VAL A 38 13.15 -5.18 3.08
CA VAL A 38 12.46 -4.61 1.91
C VAL A 38 11.05 -5.18 1.83
N VAL A 39 10.07 -4.30 1.64
CA VAL A 39 8.68 -4.68 1.36
C VAL A 39 8.31 -4.11 0.00
N LEU A 40 7.97 -4.98 -0.95
CA LEU A 40 7.45 -4.58 -2.25
C LEU A 40 5.92 -4.49 -2.19
N ILE A 41 5.38 -3.40 -2.74
CA ILE A 41 3.94 -3.17 -2.87
C ILE A 41 3.65 -2.99 -4.35
N GLY A 42 2.79 -3.84 -4.89
CA GLY A 42 2.42 -3.85 -6.30
C GLY A 42 1.14 -4.63 -6.52
N THR A 43 0.61 -4.56 -7.74
CA THR A 43 -0.55 -5.37 -8.13
C THR A 43 -0.14 -6.82 -8.37
N ARG A 44 -1.12 -7.71 -8.42
CA ARG A 44 -0.88 -9.14 -8.67
C ARG A 44 -0.19 -9.38 -10.01
N GLU A 45 -0.53 -8.58 -11.03
CA GLU A 45 0.09 -8.65 -12.36
C GLU A 45 1.56 -8.25 -12.32
N VAL A 46 1.92 -7.19 -11.58
CA VAL A 46 3.31 -6.75 -11.44
C VAL A 46 4.15 -7.82 -10.74
N CYS A 47 3.64 -8.39 -9.65
CA CYS A 47 4.31 -9.48 -8.95
C CYS A 47 4.48 -10.71 -9.86
N ALA A 48 3.45 -11.09 -10.62
CA ALA A 48 3.52 -12.22 -11.55
C ALA A 48 4.55 -11.98 -12.67
N LEU A 49 4.64 -10.76 -13.21
CA LEU A 49 5.67 -10.42 -14.20
C LEU A 49 7.07 -10.51 -13.62
N LEU A 50 7.28 -10.00 -12.40
CA LEU A 50 8.59 -10.09 -11.74
C LEU A 50 9.00 -11.55 -11.50
N GLN A 51 8.07 -12.39 -11.03
CA GLN A 51 8.32 -13.82 -10.87
C GLN A 51 8.64 -14.54 -12.19
N ALA A 52 7.99 -14.13 -13.29
CA ALA A 52 8.18 -14.76 -14.59
C ALA A 52 9.49 -14.37 -15.29
N PHE A 53 10.03 -13.18 -15.01
CA PHE A 53 11.21 -12.63 -15.69
C PHE A 53 12.46 -12.51 -14.80
N ASP A 54 12.35 -12.76 -13.50
CA ASP A 54 13.45 -12.70 -12.54
C ASP A 54 13.49 -13.95 -11.65
N ASP A 55 14.34 -14.91 -12.01
CA ASP A 55 14.51 -16.19 -11.30
C ASP A 55 14.95 -16.05 -9.82
N GLU A 56 15.59 -14.93 -9.45
CA GLU A 56 16.05 -14.68 -8.08
C GLU A 56 15.00 -13.89 -7.26
N PHE A 57 13.87 -13.50 -7.88
CA PHE A 57 12.83 -12.72 -7.23
C PHE A 57 12.21 -13.47 -6.05
N ASP A 58 11.87 -14.74 -6.24
CA ASP A 58 11.29 -15.58 -5.19
C ASP A 58 12.31 -15.86 -4.06
N GLU A 59 13.62 -15.82 -4.35
CA GLU A 59 14.66 -15.94 -3.32
C GLU A 59 14.69 -14.72 -2.38
N LEU A 60 14.54 -13.52 -2.96
CA LEU A 60 14.55 -12.24 -2.25
C LEU A 60 13.22 -11.93 -1.56
N PHE A 61 12.09 -12.35 -2.12
CA PHE A 61 10.74 -11.99 -1.69
C PHE A 61 9.88 -13.21 -1.35
N ARG A 62 10.42 -14.10 -0.51
CA ARG A 62 9.80 -15.39 -0.13
C ARG A 62 8.42 -15.31 0.52
N VAL A 63 8.07 -14.16 1.10
CA VAL A 63 6.80 -13.98 1.81
C VAL A 63 5.87 -13.14 0.96
N VAL A 64 4.84 -13.79 0.41
CA VAL A 64 3.74 -13.12 -0.28
C VAL A 64 2.61 -12.88 0.71
N ALA A 65 2.23 -11.61 0.87
CA ALA A 65 1.05 -11.22 1.63
C ALA A 65 -0.04 -10.78 0.65
N ASP A 66 -0.99 -11.67 0.36
CA ASP A 66 -2.14 -11.34 -0.47
C ASP A 66 -3.17 -10.58 0.38
N LEU A 67 -3.32 -9.29 0.09
CA LEU A 67 -4.37 -8.45 0.67
C LEU A 67 -5.57 -8.56 -0.27
N GLY A 68 -6.50 -9.45 0.05
CA GLY A 68 -7.71 -9.63 -0.75
C GLY A 68 -8.52 -8.33 -0.87
N ASP A 69 -9.25 -8.20 -1.98
CA ASP A 69 -10.05 -7.01 -2.28
C ASP A 69 -11.29 -6.86 -1.39
N ASP A 70 -11.72 -7.95 -0.76
CA ASP A 70 -12.93 -8.01 0.07
C ASP A 70 -12.70 -8.74 1.39
N LEU A 71 -13.40 -8.30 2.42
CA LEU A 71 -13.41 -8.85 3.76
C LEU A 71 -14.76 -9.56 4.04
N PRO A 72 -14.81 -10.57 4.94
CA PRO A 72 -16.08 -11.14 5.37
C PRO A 72 -16.93 -10.10 6.13
N ARG A 73 -18.24 -10.10 5.92
CA ARG A 73 -19.17 -9.23 6.65
C ARG A 73 -19.57 -9.89 7.97
N ASP A 74 -18.70 -9.76 8.98
CA ASP A 74 -19.00 -10.09 10.37
C ASP A 74 -18.92 -8.85 11.27
N ASP A 75 -19.46 -8.95 12.49
CA ASP A 75 -19.53 -7.83 13.43
C ASP A 75 -18.14 -7.27 13.77
N ALA A 76 -17.13 -8.13 13.82
CA ALA A 76 -15.75 -7.72 14.10
C ALA A 76 -15.16 -6.88 12.96
N THR A 77 -15.36 -7.31 11.72
CA THR A 77 -14.89 -6.62 10.51
C THR A 77 -15.66 -5.32 10.30
N VAL A 78 -16.97 -5.32 10.51
CA VAL A 78 -17.79 -4.10 10.47
C VAL A 78 -17.28 -3.09 11.50
N GLY A 79 -17.07 -3.51 12.74
CA GLY A 79 -16.54 -2.66 13.80
C GLY A 79 -15.15 -2.11 13.48
N ALA A 80 -14.25 -2.98 13.00
CA ALA A 80 -12.89 -2.60 12.62
C ALA A 80 -12.86 -1.61 11.45
N LEU A 81 -13.67 -1.83 10.41
CA LEU A 81 -13.77 -0.95 9.25
C LEU A 81 -14.35 0.41 9.65
N ALA A 82 -15.42 0.43 10.45
CA ALA A 82 -16.01 1.67 10.95
C ALA A 82 -15.01 2.49 11.80
N ALA A 83 -14.27 1.83 12.70
CA ALA A 83 -13.22 2.47 13.49
C ALA A 83 -12.08 3.00 12.62
N ALA A 84 -11.65 2.24 11.62
CA ALA A 84 -10.60 2.63 10.68
C ALA A 84 -11.00 3.84 9.83
N LEU A 85 -12.26 3.91 9.39
CA LEU A 85 -12.82 5.05 8.66
C LEU A 85 -12.89 6.28 9.57
N ALA A 86 -13.43 6.15 10.78
CA ALA A 86 -13.53 7.26 11.73
C ALA A 86 -12.15 7.82 12.11
N ALA A 87 -11.16 6.95 12.34
CA ALA A 87 -9.79 7.36 12.65
C ALA A 87 -9.14 8.11 11.47
N ARG A 88 -9.30 7.61 10.25
CA ARG A 88 -8.74 8.26 9.05
C ARG A 88 -9.45 9.57 8.70
N ALA A 89 -10.78 9.63 8.82
CA ALA A 89 -11.53 10.88 8.65
C ALA A 89 -11.03 11.96 9.62
N ARG A 90 -10.82 11.60 10.89
CA ARG A 90 -10.24 12.51 11.89
C ARG A 90 -8.81 12.94 11.52
N ALA A 91 -7.97 12.01 11.08
CA ALA A 91 -6.60 12.31 10.65
C ALA A 91 -6.54 13.24 9.42
N SER A 92 -7.55 13.15 8.55
CA SER A 92 -7.74 14.03 7.39
C SER A 92 -8.44 15.36 7.73
N GLY A 93 -8.76 15.63 9.00
CA GLY A 93 -9.34 16.91 9.43
C GLY A 93 -10.85 17.06 9.19
N LEU A 94 -11.55 15.98 8.86
CA LEU A 94 -13.01 15.99 8.70
C LEU A 94 -13.69 16.14 10.07
N LEU A 95 -14.92 16.66 10.09
CA LEU A 95 -15.73 16.54 11.30
C LEU A 95 -16.05 15.06 11.56
N ALA A 96 -16.23 14.72 12.84
CA ALA A 96 -16.51 13.35 13.24
C ALA A 96 -17.74 12.81 12.50
N PRO A 97 -17.63 11.69 11.77
CA PRO A 97 -18.77 11.08 11.10
C PRO A 97 -19.78 10.61 12.13
N GLU A 98 -21.06 10.85 11.88
CA GLU A 98 -22.14 10.28 12.70
C GLU A 98 -22.20 8.75 12.52
N PRO A 99 -22.73 8.00 13.50
CA PRO A 99 -22.89 6.56 13.37
C PRO A 99 -23.66 6.12 12.11
N ALA A 100 -24.67 6.91 11.70
CA ALA A 100 -25.42 6.66 10.48
C ALA A 100 -24.58 6.83 9.20
N ALA A 101 -23.64 7.80 9.19
CA ALA A 101 -22.72 7.98 8.07
C ALA A 101 -21.76 6.80 7.93
N LEU A 102 -21.23 6.30 9.05
CA LEU A 102 -20.39 5.10 9.05
C LEU A 102 -21.17 3.87 8.60
N ALA A 103 -22.40 3.67 9.07
CA ALA A 103 -23.27 2.58 8.63
C ALA A 103 -23.53 2.65 7.11
N ALA A 104 -23.80 3.83 6.57
CA ALA A 104 -23.98 4.03 5.13
C ALA A 104 -22.71 3.69 4.33
N CYS A 105 -21.51 4.01 4.85
CA CYS A 105 -20.24 3.57 4.26
C CYS A 105 -20.06 2.06 4.28
N ILE A 106 -20.44 1.38 5.37
CA ILE A 106 -20.40 -0.10 5.44
C ILE A 106 -21.34 -0.72 4.41
N ASP A 107 -22.55 -0.19 4.27
CA ASP A 107 -23.49 -0.68 3.24
C ASP A 107 -23.00 -0.36 1.82
N HIS A 108 -22.30 0.76 1.63
CA HIS A 108 -21.64 1.05 0.37
C HIS A 108 -20.50 0.08 0.08
N ALA A 109 -19.70 -0.30 1.09
CA ALA A 109 -18.64 -1.30 0.95
C ALA A 109 -19.20 -2.66 0.49
N ALA A 110 -20.36 -3.09 1.01
CA ALA A 110 -21.04 -4.30 0.55
C ALA A 110 -21.59 -4.19 -0.88
N ARG A 111 -22.05 -2.99 -1.29
CA ARG A 111 -22.43 -2.74 -2.68
C ARG A 111 -21.23 -2.80 -3.63
N LEU A 112 -20.08 -2.31 -3.20
CA LEU A 112 -18.84 -2.34 -3.99
C LEU A 112 -18.28 -3.75 -4.18
N SER A 113 -18.51 -4.66 -3.22
CA SER A 113 -18.14 -6.08 -3.35
C SER A 113 -19.18 -6.90 -4.13
N GLU A 114 -20.31 -6.30 -4.53
CA GLU A 114 -21.44 -6.98 -5.20
C GLU A 114 -21.96 -8.24 -4.45
N ASP A 115 -21.64 -8.35 -3.17
CA ASP A 115 -21.90 -9.51 -2.32
C ASP A 115 -22.28 -9.02 -0.92
N ARG A 116 -23.43 -9.50 -0.42
CA ARG A 116 -23.99 -9.11 0.88
C ARG A 116 -23.21 -9.68 2.05
N GLU A 117 -22.48 -10.77 1.86
CA GLU A 117 -21.66 -11.41 2.89
C GLU A 117 -20.23 -10.87 2.89
N ARG A 118 -19.92 -9.89 2.03
CA ARG A 118 -18.60 -9.30 1.92
C ARG A 118 -18.62 -7.77 2.03
N LEU A 119 -17.46 -7.21 2.33
CA LEU A 119 -17.21 -5.79 2.41
C LEU A 119 -15.96 -5.46 1.62
N SER A 120 -16.04 -4.52 0.67
CA SER A 120 -14.86 -4.07 -0.04
C SER A 120 -13.80 -3.49 0.89
N ALA A 121 -12.55 -3.93 0.73
CA ALA A 121 -11.37 -3.43 1.43
C ALA A 121 -10.84 -2.10 0.83
N GLN A 122 -11.54 -1.52 -0.15
CA GLN A 122 -11.18 -0.26 -0.81
C GLN A 122 -11.45 0.96 0.08
N VAL A 123 -10.77 1.02 1.24
CA VAL A 123 -10.93 2.06 2.26
C VAL A 123 -10.77 3.48 1.68
N ARG A 124 -9.89 3.66 0.67
CA ARG A 124 -9.73 4.96 -0.01
C ARG A 124 -11.03 5.45 -0.63
N ARG A 125 -11.74 4.60 -1.40
CA ARG A 125 -13.03 4.99 -2.01
C ARG A 125 -14.07 5.37 -0.96
N LEU A 126 -14.12 4.62 0.15
CA LEU A 126 -15.04 4.92 1.25
C LEU A 126 -14.70 6.26 1.93
N LEU A 127 -13.41 6.60 2.03
CA LEU A 127 -12.98 7.91 2.55
C LEU A 127 -13.30 9.04 1.59
N ASP A 128 -13.20 8.83 0.27
CA ASP A 128 -13.56 9.84 -0.72
C ASP A 128 -15.04 10.24 -0.56
N VAL A 129 -15.93 9.26 -0.37
CA VAL A 129 -17.35 9.50 -0.07
C VAL A 129 -17.53 10.33 1.21
N LEU A 130 -16.74 10.07 2.26
CA LEU A 130 -16.79 10.88 3.49
C LEU A 130 -16.31 12.32 3.25
N HIS A 131 -15.27 12.53 2.44
CA HIS A 131 -14.79 13.88 2.09
C HIS A 131 -15.85 14.65 1.30
N GLU A 132 -16.48 14.00 0.32
CA GLU A 132 -17.58 14.61 -0.44
C GLU A 132 -18.72 15.01 0.50
N ALA A 133 -19.17 14.10 1.37
CA ALA A 133 -20.24 14.38 2.34
C ALA A 133 -19.88 15.54 3.30
N ASP A 134 -18.62 15.60 3.76
CA ASP A 134 -18.11 16.68 4.62
C ASP A 134 -18.17 18.04 3.89
N HIS A 135 -17.73 18.08 2.63
CA HIS A 135 -17.80 19.25 1.77
C HIS A 135 -19.25 19.71 1.57
N TRP A 136 -20.18 18.79 1.26
CA TRP A 136 -21.59 19.12 1.09
C TRP A 136 -22.20 19.69 2.37
N ARG A 137 -21.90 19.13 3.54
CA ARG A 137 -22.34 19.65 4.84
C ARG A 137 -21.82 21.05 5.10
N GLY A 138 -20.57 21.35 4.73
CA GLY A 138 -19.99 22.69 4.81
C GLY A 138 -20.70 23.70 3.91
N SER A 139 -21.05 23.29 2.68
CA SER A 139 -21.75 24.13 1.70
C SER A 139 -23.26 24.34 2.00
N ALA A 140 -23.89 23.41 2.72
CA ALA A 140 -25.30 23.45 3.06
C ALA A 140 -25.60 24.21 4.37
N ARG A 141 -24.58 24.70 5.08
CA ARG A 141 -24.75 25.51 6.29
C ARG A 141 -25.01 26.97 5.86
N PRO A 142 -26.25 27.51 6.01
CA PRO A 142 -26.46 28.94 5.77
C PRO A 142 -25.68 29.78 6.82
N PRO A 143 -25.36 31.05 6.51
CA PRO A 143 -24.67 31.96 7.42
C PRO A 143 -25.41 32.17 8.74
#